data_AF-A0A3P7MK86-F1
#
_entry.id   AF-A0A3P7MK86-F1
#
_cell.length_a   1.000
_cell.length_b   1.000
_cell.length_c   1.000
_cell.angle_alpha   90.00
_cell.angle_beta   90.00
_cell.angle_gamma   90.00
#
_symmetry.space_group_name_H-M   'P 1'
#
loop_
_entity.id
_entity.type
_entity.pdbx_description
1 polymer ?
#
loop_
_entity_poly.entity_id
_entity_poly.type
_entity_poly.pdbx_seq_one_letter_code
_entity_poly.pdbx_strand_id
1 'polypeptide(L)'
;MIFCNFIHIEGDSQGELVLKRFTKENCKFNPCLNGGSCIPGKISCVCAFGWMGRYCHRYCRNIYRSCDRWALEDKCEQIHTQTNFFDVNCAVSCKKCVPDPKHVLSDIPVPPVLEALQFMVGQWHSAASKGLRYPTDMYSASYEELLDIVPAEVPMFGTPAFNFTSVCWSENDTRVLRGFLTLRANSFPTEVSVLSSSNEVIAHILIVNIL
;
A
#
# COMPACT_ATOMS: atom_id res chain seq x y z
N MET A 1 6.91 27.06 -6.51
CA MET A 1 8.08 26.62 -5.72
C MET A 1 7.57 25.57 -4.75
N ILE A 2 7.54 24.31 -5.17
CA ILE A 2 7.00 23.18 -4.41
C ILE A 2 8.14 22.64 -3.56
N PHE A 3 8.09 22.84 -2.25
CA PHE A 3 9.05 22.23 -1.33
C PHE A 3 8.59 20.80 -1.03
N CYS A 4 9.21 19.84 -1.71
CA CYS A 4 9.30 18.47 -1.22
C CYS A 4 10.04 18.49 0.12
N ASN A 5 9.32 18.32 1.23
CA ASN A 5 9.95 17.97 2.49
C ASN A 5 10.46 16.51 2.38
N PHE A 6 11.68 16.37 1.89
CA PHE A 6 12.45 15.15 2.06
C PHE A 6 12.66 14.94 3.56
N ILE A 7 12.02 13.91 4.11
CA ILE A 7 12.43 13.33 5.38
C ILE A 7 13.85 12.81 5.16
N HIS A 8 14.82 13.41 5.85
CA HIS A 8 16.21 12.98 5.81
C HIS A 8 16.30 11.59 6.45
N ILE A 9 16.30 10.54 5.62
CA ILE A 9 16.71 9.21 6.06
C ILE A 9 18.24 9.25 6.07
N GLU A 10 18.83 9.62 7.20
CA GLU A 10 20.24 9.26 7.45
C GLU A 10 20.30 7.73 7.50
N GLY A 11 20.68 7.15 6.36
CA GLY A 11 21.09 5.76 6.27
C GLY A 11 22.40 5.60 7.02
N ASP A 12 22.35 4.93 8.16
CA ASP A 12 23.55 4.28 8.66
C ASP A 12 23.90 3.13 7.71
N SER A 13 25.18 2.95 7.48
CA SER A 13 25.81 2.06 6.50
C SER A 13 25.65 0.55 6.80
N GLN A 14 24.65 0.19 7.62
CA GLN A 14 24.22 -1.16 7.92
C GLN A 14 22.69 -1.12 7.94
N GLY A 15 22.07 -1.73 6.93
CA GLY A 15 20.63 -1.68 6.64
C GLY A 15 19.74 -2.36 7.67
N GLU A 16 19.81 -1.93 8.92
CA GLU A 16 18.87 -2.29 9.95
C GLU A 16 17.77 -1.21 10.02
N LEU A 17 16.52 -1.62 9.80
CA LEU A 17 15.35 -0.75 9.97
C LEU A 17 15.14 -0.48 11.47
N VAL A 18 15.97 0.38 12.06
CA VAL A 18 15.81 0.79 13.45
C VAL A 18 14.61 1.74 13.54
N LEU A 19 13.56 1.30 14.23
CA LEU A 19 12.39 2.13 14.57
C LEU A 19 12.82 3.30 15.47
N LYS A 20 13.21 4.44 14.87
CA LYS A 20 13.64 5.65 15.59
C LYS A 20 12.48 6.26 16.39
N ARG A 21 12.73 6.59 17.67
CA ARG A 21 11.79 7.36 18.51
C ARG A 21 11.76 8.82 18.06
N PHE A 22 10.65 9.49 18.30
CA PHE A 22 10.54 10.93 18.10
C PHE A 22 11.41 11.67 19.10
N THR A 23 12.25 12.59 18.61
CA THR A 23 13.02 13.49 19.47
C THR A 23 12.25 14.79 19.70
N LYS A 24 12.74 15.63 20.62
CA LYS A 24 12.14 16.94 20.87
C LYS A 24 12.21 17.84 19.63
N GLU A 25 13.26 17.70 18.84
CA GLU A 25 13.51 18.44 17.60
C GLU A 25 12.51 18.03 16.52
N ASN A 26 12.33 16.73 16.29
CA ASN A 26 11.38 16.23 15.30
C ASN A 26 9.94 16.59 15.68
N CYS A 27 9.58 16.52 16.97
CA CYS A 27 8.25 16.94 17.43
C CYS A 27 8.02 18.45 17.37
N LYS A 28 9.05 19.30 17.19
CA LYS A 28 8.89 20.77 17.11
C LYS A 28 7.96 21.19 15.97
N PHE A 29 8.02 20.47 14.84
CA PHE A 29 7.18 20.74 13.67
C PHE A 29 5.95 19.84 13.58
N ASN A 30 5.74 18.97 14.56
CA ASN A 30 4.70 17.93 14.58
C ASN A 30 4.57 17.15 13.26
N PRO A 31 5.26 16.01 13.07
CA PRO A 31 5.17 15.19 11.87
C PRO A 31 3.84 14.41 11.74
N CYS A 32 2.96 14.49 12.75
CA CYS A 32 1.71 13.73 12.78
C CYS A 32 0.64 14.42 11.92
N LEU A 33 -0.03 13.63 11.08
CA LEU A 33 -1.12 14.09 10.21
C LEU A 33 -2.47 14.07 10.96
N ASN A 34 -3.48 14.67 10.33
CA ASN A 34 -4.89 14.52 10.71
C ASN A 34 -5.20 14.83 12.19
N GLY A 35 -4.59 15.89 12.72
CA GLY A 35 -4.79 16.30 14.12
C GLY A 35 -4.07 15.43 15.16
N GLY A 36 -3.14 14.57 14.72
CA GLY A 36 -2.30 13.80 15.63
C GLY A 36 -1.31 14.65 16.42
N SER A 37 -0.91 14.15 17.59
CA SER A 37 0.04 14.80 18.49
C SER A 37 1.36 14.02 18.58
N CYS A 38 2.48 14.72 18.35
CA CYS A 38 3.83 14.18 18.54
C CYS A 38 4.28 14.34 20.00
N ILE A 39 4.75 13.24 20.59
CA ILE A 39 5.28 13.23 21.95
C ILE A 39 6.74 12.77 21.91
N PRO A 40 7.71 13.58 22.36
CA PRO A 40 9.11 13.17 22.42
C PRO A 40 9.27 11.88 23.23
N GLY A 41 10.06 10.93 22.71
CA GLY A 41 10.30 9.61 23.28
C GLY A 41 9.35 8.52 22.79
N LYS A 42 8.23 8.84 22.12
CA LYS A 42 7.34 7.84 21.51
C LYS A 42 7.81 7.43 20.11
N ILE A 43 7.45 6.21 19.68
CA ILE A 43 7.77 5.68 18.35
C ILE A 43 6.69 6.05 17.31
N SER A 44 5.48 6.33 17.78
CA SER A 44 4.31 6.67 16.97
C SER A 44 3.53 7.85 17.56
N CYS A 45 2.76 8.51 16.69
CA CYS A 45 1.90 9.63 17.02
C CYS A 45 0.71 9.19 17.87
N VAL A 46 0.19 10.11 18.69
CA VAL A 46 -1.12 9.94 19.32
C VAL A 46 -2.17 10.47 18.36
N CYS A 47 -2.96 9.58 17.77
CA CYS A 47 -3.91 9.93 16.73
C CYS A 47 -5.23 10.44 17.29
N ALA A 48 -5.83 11.37 16.53
CA ALA A 48 -7.20 11.82 16.78
C ALA A 48 -8.21 10.70 16.47
N PHE A 49 -9.46 10.91 16.88
CA PHE A 49 -10.57 10.01 16.59
C PHE A 49 -10.69 9.72 15.09
N GLY A 50 -10.92 8.46 14.72
CA GLY A 50 -11.02 8.03 13.31
C GLY A 50 -9.69 7.78 12.60
N TRP A 51 -8.53 8.04 13.22
CA TRP A 51 -7.21 7.93 12.59
C TRP A 51 -6.29 6.92 13.30
N MET A 52 -5.35 6.35 12.53
CA MET A 52 -4.35 5.39 13.01
C MET A 52 -3.08 5.43 12.14
N GLY A 53 -2.10 4.59 12.51
CA GLY A 53 -0.80 4.52 11.84
C GLY A 53 0.25 5.35 12.56
N ARG A 54 1.53 5.13 12.22
CA ARG A 54 2.66 5.77 12.91
C ARG A 54 2.58 7.30 12.89
N TYR A 55 2.09 7.87 11.78
CA TYR A 55 1.94 9.30 11.56
C TYR A 55 0.47 9.72 11.46
N CYS A 56 -0.48 8.89 11.92
CA CYS A 56 -1.92 9.15 11.82
C CYS A 56 -2.41 9.38 10.39
N HIS A 57 -1.74 8.76 9.42
CA HIS A 57 -1.98 8.92 7.98
C HIS A 57 -3.01 7.95 7.43
N ARG A 58 -3.47 6.98 8.23
CA ARG A 58 -4.44 5.95 7.83
C ARG A 58 -5.74 6.12 8.61
N TYR A 59 -6.87 5.81 7.98
CA TYR A 59 -8.15 5.70 8.66
C TYR A 59 -8.16 4.52 9.61
N CYS A 60 -8.79 4.69 10.78
CA CYS A 60 -9.02 3.64 11.74
C CYS A 60 -9.95 2.57 11.16
N ARG A 61 -9.40 1.39 10.81
CA ARG A 61 -10.17 0.25 10.29
C ARG A 61 -9.43 -1.08 10.45
N ASN A 62 -10.17 -2.17 10.32
CA ASN A 62 -9.60 -3.49 10.10
C ASN A 62 -9.18 -3.68 8.64
N ILE A 63 -8.08 -4.40 8.43
CA ILE A 63 -7.51 -4.70 7.11
C ILE A 63 -7.92 -6.10 6.65
N TYR A 64 -7.88 -7.07 7.54
CA TYR A 64 -8.23 -8.46 7.24
C TYR A 64 -9.64 -8.76 7.71
N ARG A 65 -10.36 -9.58 6.93
CA ARG A 65 -11.70 -10.05 7.31
C ARG A 65 -11.69 -10.92 8.58
N SER A 66 -10.55 -11.53 8.89
CA SER A 66 -10.38 -12.40 10.07
C SER A 66 -10.08 -11.66 11.38
N CYS A 67 -10.02 -10.32 11.38
CA CYS A 67 -9.67 -9.53 12.57
C CYS A 67 -10.60 -9.78 13.77
N ASP A 68 -11.92 -9.86 13.54
CA ASP A 68 -12.88 -10.09 14.63
C ASP A 68 -12.70 -11.47 15.27
N ARG A 69 -12.45 -12.49 14.43
CA ARG A 69 -12.14 -13.84 14.91
C ARG A 69 -10.85 -13.86 15.73
N TRP A 70 -9.79 -13.22 15.25
CA TRP A 70 -8.52 -13.20 15.98
C TRP A 70 -8.61 -12.44 17.30
N ALA A 71 -9.44 -11.40 17.38
CA ALA A 71 -9.71 -10.70 18.63
C ALA A 71 -10.46 -11.59 19.63
N LEU A 72 -11.41 -12.40 19.18
CA LEU A 72 -12.10 -13.40 20.04
C LEU A 72 -11.17 -14.51 20.52
N GLU A 73 -10.15 -14.84 19.74
CA GLU A 73 -9.11 -15.81 20.11
C GLU A 73 -8.00 -15.19 21.00
N ASP A 74 -8.19 -13.97 21.52
CA ASP A 74 -7.24 -13.21 22.37
C ASP A 74 -5.85 -13.00 21.74
N LYS A 75 -5.74 -13.11 20.40
CA LYS A 75 -4.46 -12.98 19.69
C LYS A 75 -3.87 -11.57 19.74
N CYS A 76 -4.70 -10.54 19.94
CA CYS A 76 -4.23 -9.17 20.08
C CYS A 76 -3.26 -9.00 21.25
N GLU A 77 -3.52 -9.66 22.39
CA GLU A 77 -2.71 -9.53 23.62
C GLU A 77 -1.68 -10.65 23.75
N GLN A 78 -2.03 -11.89 23.38
CA GLN A 78 -1.16 -13.06 23.57
C GLN A 78 0.19 -12.96 22.86
N ILE A 79 0.24 -12.29 21.70
CA ILE A 79 1.48 -12.16 20.93
C ILE A 79 1.94 -10.71 20.74
N HIS A 80 1.37 -9.78 21.51
CA HIS A 80 1.71 -8.36 21.46
C HIS A 80 3.20 -8.09 21.77
N THR A 81 3.82 -8.96 22.58
CA THR A 81 5.26 -8.88 22.91
C THR A 81 6.16 -9.38 21.79
N GLN A 82 5.64 -10.18 20.86
CA GLN A 82 6.39 -10.78 19.76
C GLN A 82 6.21 -10.00 18.45
N THR A 83 5.00 -9.48 18.20
CA THR A 83 4.67 -8.80 16.94
C THR A 83 3.70 -7.66 17.19
N ASN A 84 3.79 -6.61 16.37
CA ASN A 84 2.77 -5.56 16.27
C ASN A 84 1.77 -5.81 15.14
N PHE A 85 1.71 -7.05 14.60
CA PHE A 85 0.90 -7.38 13.43
C PHE A 85 -0.58 -7.03 13.66
N PHE A 86 -1.13 -7.44 14.80
CA PHE A 86 -2.54 -7.24 15.14
C PHE A 86 -2.87 -5.77 15.39
N ASP A 87 -1.96 -5.03 16.02
CA ASP A 87 -2.12 -3.60 16.27
C ASP A 87 -2.22 -2.78 14.99
N VAL A 88 -1.47 -3.18 13.96
CA VAL A 88 -1.35 -2.46 12.69
C VAL A 88 -2.45 -2.85 11.70
N ASN A 89 -2.95 -4.08 11.77
CA ASN A 89 -3.87 -4.66 10.79
C ASN A 89 -5.31 -4.86 11.31
N CYS A 90 -5.51 -4.94 12.62
CA CYS A 90 -6.80 -5.24 13.24
C CYS A 90 -7.17 -4.20 14.30
N ALA A 91 -6.93 -2.92 13.99
CA ALA A 91 -6.99 -1.85 14.97
C ALA A 91 -8.37 -1.65 15.61
N VAL A 92 -9.46 -1.92 14.88
CA VAL A 92 -10.82 -1.80 15.44
C VAL A 92 -11.13 -3.01 16.34
N SER A 93 -10.90 -4.23 15.86
CA SER A 93 -11.17 -5.44 16.66
C SER A 93 -10.29 -5.53 17.90
N CYS A 94 -9.02 -5.10 17.81
CA CYS A 94 -8.08 -5.05 18.93
C CYS A 94 -8.18 -3.74 19.75
N LYS A 95 -9.22 -2.91 19.55
CA LYS A 95 -9.49 -1.69 20.33
C LYS A 95 -8.34 -0.67 20.36
N LYS A 96 -7.51 -0.63 19.31
CA LYS A 96 -6.41 0.32 19.16
C LYS A 96 -6.88 1.69 18.69
N CYS A 97 -8.04 1.76 18.03
CA CYS A 97 -8.67 3.00 17.62
C CYS A 97 -10.20 2.83 17.50
N VAL A 98 -10.92 3.93 17.37
CA VAL A 98 -12.37 3.95 17.10
C VAL A 98 -12.63 4.58 15.73
N PRO A 99 -13.36 3.90 14.82
CA PRO A 99 -13.64 4.43 13.49
C PRO A 99 -14.61 5.60 13.55
N ASP A 100 -14.42 6.58 12.68
CA ASP A 100 -15.34 7.71 12.55
C ASP A 100 -16.42 7.39 11.49
N PRO A 101 -17.72 7.31 11.88
CA PRO A 101 -18.80 6.99 10.95
C PRO A 101 -19.00 8.04 9.85
N LYS A 102 -18.43 9.24 9.97
CA LYS A 102 -18.52 10.28 8.93
C LYS A 102 -17.66 9.97 7.71
N HIS A 103 -16.61 9.16 7.87
CA HIS A 103 -15.71 8.82 6.78
C HIS A 103 -16.24 7.59 6.03
N VAL A 104 -16.70 7.80 4.79
CA VAL A 104 -17.05 6.70 3.88
C VAL A 104 -15.76 6.12 3.30
N LEU A 105 -15.40 4.92 3.72
CA LEU A 105 -14.17 4.24 3.32
C LEU A 105 -14.45 3.24 2.20
N SER A 106 -13.43 2.94 1.40
CA SER A 106 -13.51 1.85 0.41
C SER A 106 -13.81 0.51 1.08
N ASP A 107 -14.53 -0.37 0.41
CA ASP A 107 -14.81 -1.72 0.95
C ASP A 107 -13.51 -2.49 1.21
N ILE A 108 -12.59 -2.43 0.25
CA ILE A 108 -11.29 -3.08 0.34
C ILE A 108 -10.22 -2.06 0.78
N PRO A 109 -9.60 -2.23 1.96
CA PRO A 109 -8.51 -1.37 2.40
C PRO A 109 -7.20 -1.69 1.70
N VAL A 110 -6.34 -0.68 1.59
CA VAL A 110 -4.93 -0.89 1.26
C VAL A 110 -4.21 -1.46 2.49
N PRO A 111 -3.62 -2.66 2.38
CA PRO A 111 -2.83 -3.26 3.45
C PRO A 111 -1.58 -2.43 3.73
N PRO A 112 -1.16 -2.24 4.99
CA PRO A 112 -0.01 -1.40 5.33
C PRO A 112 1.30 -1.85 4.70
N VAL A 113 1.45 -3.14 4.38
CA VAL A 113 2.62 -3.63 3.64
C VAL A 113 2.72 -3.06 2.23
N LEU A 114 1.59 -2.72 1.59
CA LEU A 114 1.52 -2.15 0.24
C LEU A 114 1.37 -0.62 0.23
N GLU A 115 1.47 0.03 1.38
CA GLU A 115 1.28 1.47 1.52
C GLU A 115 2.26 2.29 0.66
N ALA A 116 3.50 1.80 0.50
CA ALA A 116 4.50 2.43 -0.36
C ALA A 116 4.06 2.52 -1.83
N LEU A 117 3.19 1.60 -2.28
CA LEU A 117 2.64 1.58 -3.64
C LEU A 117 1.21 2.13 -3.70
N GLN A 118 0.69 2.71 -2.62
CA GLN A 118 -0.70 3.22 -2.58
C GLN A 118 -0.98 4.23 -3.70
N PHE A 119 0.03 5.00 -4.13
CA PHE A 119 -0.10 5.96 -5.22
C PHE A 119 -0.50 5.32 -6.56
N MET A 120 -0.33 4.00 -6.74
CA MET A 120 -0.72 3.29 -7.96
C MET A 120 -2.22 2.98 -8.00
N VAL A 121 -2.90 2.95 -6.85
CA VAL A 121 -4.30 2.54 -6.77
C VAL A 121 -5.19 3.57 -7.48
N GLY A 122 -6.04 3.08 -8.38
CA GLY A 122 -6.94 3.90 -9.19
C GLY A 122 -6.93 3.51 -10.66
N GLN A 123 -7.62 4.30 -11.46
CA GLN A 123 -7.73 4.13 -12.90
C GLN A 123 -6.83 5.15 -13.61
N TRP A 124 -5.98 4.64 -14.49
CA TRP A 124 -5.03 5.39 -15.29
C TRP A 124 -5.37 5.24 -16.76
N HIS A 125 -5.41 6.34 -17.49
CA HIS A 125 -5.66 6.36 -18.93
C HIS A 125 -4.45 6.95 -19.65
N SER A 126 -4.02 6.31 -20.73
CA SER A 126 -2.95 6.83 -21.59
C SER A 126 -3.28 6.63 -23.07
N ALA A 127 -2.86 7.58 -23.89
CA ALA A 127 -2.91 7.49 -25.35
C ALA A 127 -1.48 7.50 -25.88
N ALA A 128 -1.09 6.45 -26.61
CA ALA A 128 0.28 6.24 -27.08
C ALA A 128 0.34 6.23 -28.61
N SER A 129 1.27 7.00 -29.19
CA SER A 129 1.60 6.99 -30.63
C SER A 129 2.79 6.07 -30.90
N LYS A 130 2.80 5.42 -32.08
CA LYS A 130 3.71 4.34 -32.56
C LYS A 130 5.23 4.48 -32.33
N GLY A 131 5.74 5.64 -31.93
CA GLY A 131 7.17 5.96 -31.96
C GLY A 131 8.06 5.14 -31.03
N LEU A 132 7.62 4.72 -29.82
CA LEU A 132 8.55 4.19 -28.80
C LEU A 132 7.98 3.23 -27.72
N ARG A 133 6.80 2.59 -27.86
CA ARG A 133 6.29 1.70 -26.77
C ARG A 133 5.55 0.46 -27.25
N TYR A 134 5.75 -0.64 -26.50
CA TYR A 134 4.94 -1.86 -26.50
C TYR A 134 3.44 -1.52 -26.32
N PRO A 135 2.49 -2.22 -26.96
CA PRO A 135 2.66 -3.40 -27.83
C PRO A 135 3.11 -3.04 -29.26
N THR A 136 4.12 -3.75 -29.78
CA THR A 136 4.76 -3.46 -31.09
C THR A 136 3.99 -3.98 -32.30
N ASP A 137 2.91 -4.72 -32.09
CA ASP A 137 2.13 -5.45 -33.10
C ASP A 137 0.69 -4.92 -33.28
N MET A 138 0.38 -3.74 -32.73
CA MET A 138 -0.85 -3.01 -33.05
C MET A 138 -0.70 -2.34 -34.44
N TYR A 139 -1.54 -2.73 -35.41
CA TYR A 139 -1.40 -2.30 -36.82
C TYR A 139 -1.64 -0.80 -37.04
N SER A 140 -2.43 -0.17 -36.18
CA SER A 140 -2.77 1.25 -36.18
C SER A 140 -1.60 2.16 -35.77
N ALA A 141 -1.78 3.48 -35.90
CA ALA A 141 -0.76 4.47 -35.57
C ALA A 141 -0.72 4.85 -34.07
N SER A 142 -1.75 4.49 -33.31
CA SER A 142 -1.90 4.80 -31.89
C SER A 142 -2.82 3.81 -31.18
N TYR A 143 -2.58 3.56 -29.90
CA TYR A 143 -3.48 2.80 -29.03
C TYR A 143 -3.83 3.61 -27.78
N GLU A 144 -4.99 3.32 -27.22
CA GLU A 144 -5.39 3.79 -25.90
C GLU A 144 -5.25 2.64 -24.90
N GLU A 145 -4.81 2.97 -23.69
CA GLU A 145 -4.64 2.02 -22.60
C GLU A 145 -5.34 2.54 -21.35
N LEU A 146 -6.10 1.65 -20.72
CA LEU A 146 -6.72 1.84 -19.42
C LEU A 146 -6.14 0.82 -18.45
N LEU A 147 -5.41 1.30 -17.44
CA LEU A 147 -4.84 0.51 -16.36
C LEU A 147 -5.63 0.78 -15.08
N ASP A 148 -6.32 -0.24 -14.58
CA ASP A 148 -7.03 -0.22 -13.31
C ASP A 148 -6.26 -1.02 -12.27
N ILE A 149 -5.96 -0.41 -11.13
CA ILE A 149 -5.24 -1.03 -10.01
C ILE A 149 -6.08 -0.92 -8.74
N VAL A 150 -6.42 -2.07 -8.18
CA VAL A 150 -7.28 -2.16 -6.99
C VAL A 150 -6.66 -3.09 -5.94
N PRO A 151 -6.83 -2.81 -4.64
CA PRO A 151 -6.39 -3.74 -3.60
C PRO A 151 -7.15 -5.07 -3.68
N ALA A 152 -6.43 -6.17 -3.51
CA ALA A 152 -7.02 -7.50 -3.42
C ALA A 152 -7.55 -7.75 -2.01
N GLU A 153 -8.69 -8.43 -1.91
CA GLU A 153 -9.23 -8.85 -0.62
C GLU A 153 -8.33 -9.88 0.05
N VAL A 154 -8.07 -9.70 1.35
CA VAL A 154 -7.22 -10.61 2.12
C VAL A 154 -8.05 -11.29 3.21
N PRO A 155 -8.53 -12.53 2.99
CA PRO A 155 -9.51 -13.15 3.88
C PRO A 155 -8.90 -13.59 5.22
N MET A 156 -7.80 -14.35 5.21
CA MET A 156 -7.24 -14.95 6.44
C MET A 156 -5.72 -15.10 6.42
N PHE A 157 -5.18 -15.76 5.40
CA PHE A 157 -3.74 -15.91 5.21
C PHE A 157 -3.41 -15.72 3.73
N GLY A 158 -2.33 -15.02 3.45
CA GLY A 158 -1.91 -14.71 2.09
C GLY A 158 -1.09 -13.43 2.06
N THR A 159 -0.15 -13.36 1.12
CA THR A 159 0.59 -12.13 0.86
C THR A 159 -0.36 -11.10 0.26
N PRO A 160 -0.53 -9.93 0.88
CA PRO A 160 -1.41 -8.91 0.33
C PRO A 160 -0.90 -8.44 -1.04
N ALA A 161 -1.81 -8.25 -1.99
CA ALA A 161 -1.49 -7.87 -3.36
C ALA A 161 -2.42 -6.76 -3.88
N PHE A 162 -2.00 -6.08 -4.93
CA PHE A 162 -2.90 -5.29 -5.77
C PHE A 162 -3.21 -6.10 -7.03
N ASN A 163 -4.50 -6.21 -7.35
CA ASN A 163 -4.92 -6.72 -8.65
C ASN A 163 -4.85 -5.57 -9.65
N PHE A 164 -4.43 -5.88 -10.86
CA PHE A 164 -4.47 -4.91 -11.93
C PHE A 164 -5.07 -5.51 -13.20
N THR A 165 -5.74 -4.65 -13.95
CA THR A 165 -6.25 -4.95 -15.28
C THR A 165 -5.79 -3.83 -16.21
N SER A 166 -5.00 -4.17 -17.23
CA SER A 166 -4.70 -3.28 -18.35
C SER A 166 -5.53 -3.71 -19.55
N VAL A 167 -6.25 -2.76 -20.12
CA VAL A 167 -7.01 -2.92 -21.37
C VAL A 167 -6.42 -1.96 -22.38
N CYS A 168 -5.84 -2.51 -23.43
CA CYS A 168 -5.35 -1.73 -24.57
C CYS A 168 -6.31 -1.93 -25.73
N TRP A 169 -6.71 -0.86 -26.40
CA TRP A 169 -7.53 -0.96 -27.61
C TRP A 169 -7.02 -0.04 -28.71
N SER A 170 -7.22 -0.52 -29.94
CA SER A 170 -7.07 0.29 -31.13
C SER A 170 -7.99 -0.19 -32.23
N GLU A 171 -8.90 0.68 -32.65
CA GLU A 171 -9.97 0.35 -33.61
C GLU A 171 -10.76 -0.90 -33.15
N ASN A 172 -10.54 -2.06 -33.79
CA ASN A 172 -11.21 -3.33 -33.48
C ASN A 172 -10.32 -4.33 -32.71
N ASP A 173 -9.04 -4.01 -32.47
CA ASP A 173 -8.15 -4.87 -31.68
C ASP A 173 -8.20 -4.46 -30.21
N THR A 174 -8.46 -5.42 -29.33
CA THR A 174 -8.54 -5.22 -27.88
C THR A 174 -7.72 -6.29 -27.17
N ARG A 175 -6.78 -5.84 -26.35
CA ARG A 175 -5.90 -6.70 -25.55
C ARG A 175 -6.13 -6.46 -24.09
N VAL A 176 -6.22 -7.55 -23.35
CA VAL A 176 -6.53 -7.52 -21.92
C VAL A 176 -5.43 -8.26 -21.19
N LEU A 177 -4.70 -7.53 -20.35
CA LEU A 177 -3.72 -8.05 -19.42
C LEU A 177 -4.31 -8.00 -18.01
N ARG A 178 -4.30 -9.14 -17.32
CA ARG A 178 -4.73 -9.23 -15.92
C ARG A 178 -3.60 -9.78 -15.09
N GLY A 179 -3.49 -9.30 -13.86
CA GLY A 179 -2.44 -9.76 -12.98
C GLY A 179 -2.61 -9.27 -11.56
N PHE A 180 -1.60 -9.58 -10.77
CA PHE A 180 -1.44 -9.01 -9.45
C PHE A 180 0.02 -8.67 -9.21
N LEU A 181 0.24 -7.69 -8.34
CA LEU A 181 1.55 -7.32 -7.83
C LEU A 181 1.57 -7.40 -6.31
N THR A 182 2.71 -7.83 -5.77
CA THR A 182 2.94 -7.95 -4.33
C THR A 182 4.34 -7.49 -3.98
N LEU A 183 4.53 -7.09 -2.73
CA LEU A 183 5.85 -6.75 -2.20
C LEU A 183 6.44 -7.94 -1.43
N ARG A 184 7.76 -8.10 -1.54
CA ARG A 184 8.50 -9.00 -0.65
C ARG A 184 8.69 -8.33 0.70
N ALA A 185 8.15 -8.94 1.74
CA ALA A 185 8.33 -8.46 3.12
C ALA A 185 9.82 -8.39 3.49
N ASN A 186 10.21 -7.33 4.19
CA ASN A 186 11.56 -7.11 4.72
C ASN A 186 12.68 -7.17 3.65
N SER A 187 12.41 -6.64 2.46
CA SER A 187 13.41 -6.45 1.41
C SER A 187 13.94 -5.01 1.38
N PHE A 188 15.25 -4.84 1.23
CA PHE A 188 15.90 -3.55 1.00
C PHE A 188 16.98 -3.73 -0.09
N PRO A 189 16.82 -3.14 -1.30
CA PRO A 189 15.70 -2.30 -1.77
C PRO A 189 14.37 -3.06 -1.83
N THR A 190 13.25 -2.33 -1.97
CA THR A 190 11.91 -2.94 -1.97
C THR A 190 11.75 -3.79 -3.23
N GLU A 191 11.53 -5.09 -3.08
CA GLU A 191 11.30 -6.00 -4.20
C GLU A 191 9.79 -6.14 -4.50
N VAL A 192 9.42 -5.91 -5.76
CA VAL A 192 8.08 -6.08 -6.30
C VAL A 192 8.03 -7.33 -7.16
N SER A 193 7.08 -8.22 -6.89
CA SER A 193 6.78 -9.37 -7.74
C SER A 193 5.46 -9.13 -8.46
N VAL A 194 5.47 -9.26 -9.79
CA VAL A 194 4.31 -9.09 -10.66
C VAL A 194 4.06 -10.40 -11.42
N LEU A 195 2.83 -10.89 -11.33
CA LEU A 195 2.34 -12.00 -12.16
C LEU A 195 1.25 -11.44 -13.08
N SER A 196 1.31 -11.75 -14.37
CA SER A 196 0.26 -11.36 -15.31
C SER A 196 0.02 -12.40 -16.39
N SER A 197 -1.18 -12.35 -16.95
CA SER A 197 -1.63 -13.17 -18.07
C SER A 197 -2.43 -12.32 -19.06
N SER A 198 -2.17 -12.48 -20.34
CA SER A 198 -2.94 -11.85 -21.41
C SER A 198 -4.01 -12.78 -22.00
N ASN A 199 -5.01 -12.21 -22.67
CA ASN A 199 -5.98 -12.94 -23.49
C ASN A 199 -5.35 -13.63 -24.72
N GLU A 200 -4.07 -13.37 -25.00
CA GLU A 200 -3.27 -14.05 -26.03
C GLU A 200 -2.51 -15.28 -25.47
N VAL A 201 -2.85 -15.74 -24.26
CA VAL A 201 -2.30 -16.94 -23.62
C VAL A 201 -0.80 -16.81 -23.31
N ILE A 202 -0.32 -15.58 -23.06
CA ILE A 202 1.04 -15.33 -22.59
C ILE A 202 0.99 -15.02 -21.09
N ALA A 203 1.80 -15.72 -20.31
CA ALA A 203 2.00 -15.46 -18.89
C ALA A 203 3.39 -14.85 -18.64
N HIS A 204 3.46 -13.78 -17.87
CA HIS A 204 4.70 -13.11 -17.51
C HIS A 204 4.88 -13.07 -15.99
N ILE A 205 6.10 -13.37 -15.55
CA ILE A 205 6.57 -13.15 -14.19
C ILE A 205 7.67 -12.09 -14.26
N LEU A 206 7.51 -11.00 -13.51
CA LEU A 206 8.50 -9.94 -13.41
C LEU A 206 8.83 -9.69 -11.94
N ILE A 207 10.12 -9.62 -11.62
CA ILE A 207 10.62 -9.19 -10.30
C ILE A 207 11.42 -7.91 -10.52
N VAL A 208 11.04 -6.83 -9.86
CA VAL A 208 11.65 -5.51 -9.99
C VAL A 208 12.07 -4.99 -8.62
N ASN A 209 13.25 -4.38 -8.55
CA ASN A 209 13.73 -3.70 -7.35
C ASN A 209 13.43 -2.20 -7.47
N ILE A 210 12.74 -1.64 -6.48
CA ILE A 210 12.52 -0.19 -6.36
C ILE A 210 13.57 0.37 -5.38
N LEU A 211 14.49 1.17 -5.91
CA LEU A 211 15.53 1.90 -5.17
C LEU A 211 14.96 3.14 -4.47
#